data_AF-A0A4R2H9X3-F1
#
_entry.id   AF-A0A4R2H9X3-F1
#
_cell.length_a   1.000
_cell.length_b   1.000
_cell.length_c   1.000
_cell.angle_alpha   90.00
_cell.angle_beta   90.00
_cell.angle_gamma   90.00
#
_symmetry.space_group_name_H-M   'P 1'
#
loop_
_entity.id
_entity.type
_entity.pdbx_description
1 polymer ?
#
loop_
_entity_poly.entity_id
_entity_poly.type
_entity_poly.pdbx_seq_one_letter_code
_entity_poly.pdbx_strand_id
1 'polypeptide(L)'
;MNLNLATRSKRLSPIASMATITVQTRQEFIDSIKNCMKSHYQDVNFCVAELAMLMNTTASPLTRKVFELTGHTPAKLILHYRLGMACYLLLKSNEQKKSIAWLTGFQSQANFCRSFIKVYKISPSKYRESQNVHQHSATCWKIPINMFEAKILLNHAMQHQWLQRLLDYALAENFHHVESMPQLAKLLNITPSTLNRKLKTLYPITPARFVRDLRLQYASELLGSSGTITAVALTAGFFDHSHFCRCFKTVFGTFPSSFKQTNKDEMPVSWLKEKLTDKIVK
;
A
#
# COMPACT_ATOMS: atom_id res chain seq x y z
N MET A 1 20.03 56.80 -58.78
CA MET A 1 19.42 56.66 -57.44
C MET A 1 19.95 55.38 -56.82
N ASN A 2 20.46 55.47 -55.60
CA ASN A 2 21.43 54.58 -54.97
C ASN A 2 21.01 53.12 -54.72
N LEU A 3 22.04 52.26 -54.70
CA LEU A 3 22.15 50.91 -54.19
C LEU A 3 21.61 50.74 -52.75
N ASN A 4 21.02 49.59 -52.42
CA ASN A 4 21.68 48.65 -51.48
C ASN A 4 21.01 47.28 -51.35
N LEU A 5 21.89 46.28 -51.33
CA LEU A 5 21.69 44.87 -51.01
C LEU A 5 21.48 44.69 -49.49
N ALA A 6 20.91 43.52 -49.15
CA ALA A 6 21.14 42.76 -47.92
C ALA A 6 20.97 43.47 -46.56
N THR A 7 20.00 43.00 -45.77
CA THR A 7 20.29 42.34 -44.48
C THR A 7 19.03 41.70 -43.93
N ARG A 8 19.00 40.37 -43.98
CA ARG A 8 18.02 39.54 -43.26
C ARG A 8 18.32 39.67 -41.76
N SER A 9 17.70 40.67 -41.12
CA SER A 9 17.76 40.82 -39.66
C SER A 9 16.92 39.72 -39.01
N LYS A 10 17.56 38.60 -38.70
CA LYS A 10 17.09 37.68 -37.64
C LYS A 10 17.19 38.44 -36.32
N ARG A 11 16.05 38.85 -35.76
CA ARG A 11 15.93 39.09 -34.30
C ARG A 11 14.64 38.47 -33.77
N LEU A 12 14.82 37.23 -33.35
CA LEU A 12 14.25 36.56 -32.16
C LEU A 12 12.84 37.00 -31.74
N SER A 13 11.86 36.17 -32.07
CA SER A 13 10.57 36.14 -31.37
C SER A 13 10.78 35.67 -29.92
N PRO A 14 9.96 36.14 -28.96
CA PRO A 14 10.09 35.85 -27.52
C PRO A 14 9.77 34.39 -27.12
N ILE A 15 9.79 33.46 -28.09
CA ILE A 15 9.48 32.04 -27.88
C ILE A 15 10.64 31.32 -27.17
N ALA A 16 11.88 31.84 -27.27
CA ALA A 16 13.05 31.24 -26.61
C ALA A 16 13.10 31.43 -25.08
N SER A 17 12.16 32.18 -24.49
CA SER A 17 12.07 32.40 -23.04
C SER A 17 11.05 31.48 -22.32
N MET A 18 10.22 30.72 -23.06
CA MET A 18 9.26 29.76 -22.47
C MET A 18 9.74 28.29 -22.51
N ALA A 19 11.02 28.05 -22.83
CA ALA A 19 11.57 26.70 -23.05
C ALA A 19 12.37 26.16 -21.85
N THR A 20 12.06 26.59 -20.63
CA THR A 20 12.64 25.98 -19.40
C THR A 20 11.54 25.76 -18.34
N ILE A 21 10.47 25.05 -18.70
CA ILE A 21 9.45 24.62 -17.74
C ILE A 21 9.58 23.09 -17.59
N THR A 22 10.46 22.74 -16.66
CA THR A 22 10.55 21.49 -15.87
C THR A 22 9.80 20.25 -16.39
N VAL A 23 10.58 19.26 -16.82
CA VAL A 23 10.17 17.84 -16.77
C VAL A 23 10.09 17.46 -15.28
N GLN A 24 8.92 17.65 -14.64
CA GLN A 24 8.72 17.20 -13.27
C GLN A 24 8.85 15.67 -13.22
N THR A 25 9.69 15.14 -12.34
CA THR A 25 9.86 13.68 -12.22
C THR A 25 8.60 13.04 -11.63
N ARG A 26 8.39 11.73 -11.88
CA ARG A 26 7.24 10.97 -11.31
C ARG A 26 7.14 11.16 -9.79
N GLN A 27 8.28 11.17 -9.10
CA GLN A 27 8.34 11.28 -7.65
C GLN A 27 8.00 12.70 -7.18
N GLU A 28 8.58 13.72 -7.80
CA GLU A 28 8.27 15.13 -7.51
C GLU A 28 6.78 15.43 -7.67
N PHE A 29 6.15 14.89 -8.72
CA PHE A 29 4.71 15.09 -8.96
C PHE A 29 3.86 14.50 -7.83
N ILE A 30 4.18 13.28 -7.40
CA ILE A 30 3.48 12.63 -6.28
C ILE A 30 3.69 13.39 -4.98
N ASP A 31 4.90 13.89 -4.73
CA ASP A 31 5.20 14.63 -3.51
C ASP A 31 4.55 16.01 -3.51
N SER A 32 4.44 16.69 -4.65
CA SER A 32 3.62 17.90 -4.80
C SER A 32 2.16 17.65 -4.42
N ILE A 33 1.53 16.58 -4.92
CA ILE A 33 0.14 16.24 -4.58
C ILE A 33 0.00 15.96 -3.09
N LYS A 34 0.92 15.20 -2.49
CA LYS A 34 0.92 14.93 -1.04
C LYS A 34 1.01 16.23 -0.24
N ASN A 35 1.88 17.15 -0.65
CA ASN A 35 2.06 18.43 0.03
C ASN A 35 0.80 19.30 -0.09
N CYS A 36 0.18 19.38 -1.28
CA CYS A 36 -1.09 20.07 -1.46
C CYS A 36 -2.19 19.46 -0.55
N MET A 37 -2.33 18.13 -0.51
CA MET A 37 -3.29 17.49 0.38
C MET A 37 -2.99 17.79 1.85
N LYS A 38 -1.73 17.68 2.29
CA LYS A 38 -1.31 17.97 3.67
C LYS A 38 -1.65 19.39 4.11
N SER A 39 -1.47 20.37 3.23
CA SER A 39 -1.71 21.78 3.56
C SER A 39 -3.17 22.20 3.46
N HIS A 40 -4.00 21.49 2.69
CA HIS A 40 -5.36 21.93 2.38
C HIS A 40 -6.48 20.95 2.79
N TYR A 41 -6.18 19.75 3.29
CA TYR A 41 -7.21 18.73 3.56
C TYR A 41 -8.31 19.19 4.55
N GLN A 42 -8.02 20.14 5.44
CA GLN A 42 -8.97 20.66 6.42
C GLN A 42 -9.99 21.61 5.81
N ASP A 43 -9.66 22.24 4.67
CA ASP A 43 -10.61 23.10 3.96
C ASP A 43 -11.73 22.24 3.38
N VAL A 44 -12.96 22.56 3.75
CA VAL A 44 -14.17 21.86 3.31
C VAL A 44 -14.41 22.00 1.80
N ASN A 45 -13.92 23.09 1.20
CA ASN A 45 -14.04 23.37 -0.22
C ASN A 45 -12.92 22.73 -1.05
N PHE A 46 -11.86 22.21 -0.42
CA PHE A 46 -10.78 21.56 -1.14
C PHE A 46 -11.27 20.30 -1.88
N CYS A 47 -11.34 20.37 -3.20
CA CYS A 47 -11.74 19.32 -4.11
C CYS A 47 -10.73 19.17 -5.27
N VAL A 48 -11.10 18.41 -6.30
CA VAL A 48 -10.21 18.15 -7.45
C VAL A 48 -9.90 19.42 -8.24
N ALA A 49 -10.83 20.38 -8.28
CA ALA A 49 -10.63 21.64 -8.97
C ALA A 49 -9.56 22.49 -8.28
N GLU A 50 -9.63 22.63 -6.96
CA GLU A 50 -8.64 23.36 -6.16
C GLU A 50 -7.28 22.66 -6.20
N LEU A 51 -7.25 21.33 -6.12
CA LEU A 51 -6.01 20.57 -6.29
C LEU A 51 -5.39 20.80 -7.68
N ALA A 52 -6.19 20.85 -8.75
CA ALA A 52 -5.69 21.14 -10.09
C ALA A 52 -5.13 22.56 -10.19
N MET A 53 -5.82 23.55 -9.62
CA MET A 53 -5.33 24.93 -9.56
C MET A 53 -4.00 25.03 -8.82
N LEU A 54 -3.87 24.40 -7.64
CA LEU A 54 -2.61 24.38 -6.87
C LEU A 54 -1.47 23.67 -7.60
N MET A 55 -1.81 22.71 -8.45
CA MET A 55 -0.87 21.99 -9.31
C MET A 55 -0.59 22.70 -10.65
N ASN A 56 -1.07 23.94 -10.84
CA ASN A 56 -0.95 24.71 -12.08
C ASN A 56 -1.43 23.93 -13.32
N THR A 57 -2.53 23.19 -13.18
CA THR A 57 -3.10 22.37 -14.25
C THR A 57 -4.63 22.40 -14.21
N THR A 58 -5.28 21.68 -15.13
CA THR A 58 -6.73 21.50 -15.14
C THR A 58 -7.10 20.11 -14.62
N ALA A 59 -8.37 19.94 -14.23
CA ALA A 59 -8.83 18.72 -13.56
C ALA A 59 -8.66 17.45 -14.41
N SER A 60 -8.79 17.54 -15.74
CA SER A 60 -8.72 16.37 -16.63
C SER A 60 -7.29 15.82 -16.79
N PRO A 61 -6.27 16.62 -17.16
CA PRO A 61 -4.87 16.19 -17.14
C PRO A 61 -4.40 15.70 -15.78
N LEU A 62 -4.76 16.40 -14.70
CA LEU A 62 -4.46 15.97 -13.33
C LEU A 62 -5.05 14.57 -13.07
N THR A 63 -6.35 14.40 -13.32
CA THR A 63 -7.04 13.13 -13.04
C THR A 63 -6.40 11.97 -13.81
N ARG A 64 -6.09 12.18 -15.09
CA ARG A 64 -5.42 11.16 -15.91
C ARG A 64 -4.05 10.81 -15.33
N LYS A 65 -3.22 11.82 -15.03
CA LYS A 65 -1.86 11.58 -14.51
C LYS A 65 -1.89 10.92 -13.13
N VAL A 66 -2.76 11.36 -12.25
CA VAL A 66 -2.93 10.75 -10.91
C VAL A 66 -3.39 9.31 -11.02
N PHE A 67 -4.36 9.01 -11.90
CA PHE A 67 -4.84 7.65 -12.12
C PHE A 67 -3.74 6.74 -12.69
N GLU A 68 -3.01 7.21 -13.70
CA GLU A 68 -1.87 6.49 -14.29
C GLU A 68 -0.80 6.15 -13.24
N LEU A 69 -0.53 7.07 -12.30
CA LEU A 69 0.53 6.89 -11.32
C LEU A 69 0.12 6.14 -10.05
N THR A 70 -1.16 6.15 -9.68
CA THR A 70 -1.64 5.66 -8.37
C THR A 70 -2.79 4.65 -8.45
N GLY A 71 -3.38 4.43 -9.64
CA GLY A 71 -4.58 3.62 -9.84
C GLY A 71 -5.86 4.24 -9.26
N HIS A 72 -5.81 5.49 -8.79
CA HIS A 72 -6.89 6.14 -8.06
C HIS A 72 -7.20 7.53 -8.62
N THR A 73 -8.44 7.98 -8.46
CA THR A 73 -8.82 9.36 -8.81
C THR A 73 -8.34 10.33 -7.74
N PRO A 74 -8.04 11.60 -8.08
CA PRO A 74 -7.65 12.60 -7.08
C PRO A 74 -8.69 12.79 -5.97
N ALA A 75 -9.98 12.75 -6.31
CA ALA A 75 -11.07 12.80 -5.33
C ALA A 75 -10.98 11.67 -4.30
N LYS A 76 -10.64 10.46 -4.75
CA LYS A 76 -10.44 9.32 -3.86
C LYS A 76 -9.21 9.53 -2.97
N LEU A 77 -8.11 10.05 -3.50
CA LEU A 77 -6.92 10.36 -2.70
C LEU A 77 -7.20 11.39 -1.60
N ILE A 78 -7.89 12.50 -1.94
CA ILE A 78 -8.29 13.52 -0.95
C ILE A 78 -9.17 12.89 0.14
N LEU A 79 -10.17 12.08 -0.25
CA LEU A 79 -11.04 11.40 0.69
C LEU A 79 -10.24 10.48 1.64
N HIS A 80 -9.35 9.66 1.09
CA HIS A 80 -8.53 8.74 1.89
C HIS A 80 -7.56 9.50 2.81
N TYR A 81 -7.02 10.63 2.37
CA TYR A 81 -6.16 11.47 3.20
C TYR A 81 -6.94 12.04 4.41
N ARG A 82 -8.10 12.65 4.16
CA ARG A 82 -8.99 13.16 5.22
C ARG A 82 -9.39 12.07 6.21
N LEU A 83 -9.74 10.89 5.71
CA LEU A 83 -10.09 9.73 6.52
C LEU A 83 -8.90 9.19 7.34
N GLY A 84 -7.68 9.24 6.81
CA GLY A 84 -6.46 8.90 7.54
C GLY A 84 -6.23 9.84 8.73
N MET A 85 -6.42 11.15 8.52
CA MET A 85 -6.34 12.14 9.60
C MET A 85 -7.45 11.95 10.64
N ALA A 86 -8.65 11.56 10.21
CA ALA A 86 -9.73 11.23 11.12
C ALA A 86 -9.41 10.00 11.97
N CYS A 87 -8.77 8.97 11.40
CA CYS A 87 -8.28 7.83 12.16
C CYS A 87 -7.27 8.29 13.23
N TYR A 88 -6.30 9.13 12.87
CA TYR A 88 -5.36 9.69 13.82
C TYR A 88 -6.05 10.38 15.00
N LEU A 89 -7.01 11.29 14.73
CA LEU A 89 -7.76 11.98 15.77
C LEU A 89 -8.62 11.04 16.61
N LEU A 90 -9.31 10.06 16.00
CA LEU A 90 -10.09 9.06 16.72
C LEU A 90 -9.24 8.24 17.71
N LEU A 91 -7.95 8.03 17.40
CA LEU A 91 -7.04 7.20 18.18
C LEU A 91 -6.20 8.01 19.19
N LYS A 92 -5.98 9.31 18.95
CA LYS A 92 -5.10 10.15 19.77
C LYS A 92 -5.84 11.15 20.65
N SER A 93 -7.13 11.36 20.42
CA SER A 93 -7.93 12.28 21.22
C SER A 93 -9.31 11.71 21.51
N ASN A 94 -10.00 12.32 22.48
CA ASN A 94 -11.40 12.03 22.77
C ASN A 94 -12.36 13.03 22.09
N GLU A 95 -11.91 13.67 21.01
CA GLU A 95 -12.70 14.67 20.26
C GLU A 95 -14.07 14.13 19.83
N GLN A 96 -15.10 14.97 19.79
CA GLN A 96 -16.41 14.50 19.35
C GLN A 96 -16.42 14.22 17.84
N LYS A 97 -17.24 13.27 17.37
CA LYS A 97 -17.36 12.92 15.93
C LYS A 97 -17.61 14.16 15.04
N LYS A 98 -18.39 15.13 15.54
CA LYS A 98 -18.64 16.41 14.88
C LYS A 98 -17.36 17.24 14.72
N SER A 99 -16.58 17.36 15.80
CA SER A 99 -15.29 18.06 15.82
C SER A 99 -14.31 17.41 14.84
N ILE A 100 -14.19 16.08 14.89
CA ILE A 100 -13.32 15.32 13.98
C ILE A 100 -13.71 15.52 12.52
N ALA A 101 -14.99 15.49 12.19
CA ALA A 101 -15.47 15.75 10.83
C ALA A 101 -15.01 17.13 10.33
N TRP A 102 -15.16 18.17 11.16
CA TRP A 102 -14.73 19.52 10.83
C TRP A 102 -13.20 19.64 10.70
N LEU A 103 -12.44 19.12 11.67
CA LEU A 103 -10.98 19.14 11.69
C LEU A 103 -10.33 18.40 10.51
N THR A 104 -11.09 17.56 9.82
CA THR A 104 -10.63 16.75 8.69
C THR A 104 -11.28 17.14 7.38
N GLY A 105 -11.96 18.29 7.32
CA GLY A 105 -12.51 18.86 6.07
C GLY A 105 -13.76 18.17 5.54
N PHE A 106 -14.55 17.51 6.39
CA PHE A 106 -15.88 17.04 6.02
C PHE A 106 -16.93 18.12 6.29
N GLN A 107 -17.82 18.33 5.31
CA GLN A 107 -18.96 19.26 5.41
C GLN A 107 -19.91 18.95 6.57
N SER A 108 -20.00 17.69 6.98
CA SER A 108 -20.89 17.28 8.07
C SER A 108 -20.42 15.99 8.73
N GLN A 109 -20.82 15.80 9.99
CA GLN A 109 -20.63 14.54 10.72
C GLN A 109 -21.24 13.35 9.98
N ALA A 110 -22.39 13.53 9.33
CA ALA A 110 -23.07 12.47 8.58
C ALA A 110 -22.24 12.03 7.35
N ASN A 111 -21.71 12.99 6.58
CA ASN A 111 -20.88 12.72 5.41
C ASN A 111 -19.58 12.01 5.80
N PHE A 112 -18.97 12.48 6.91
CA PHE A 112 -17.83 11.81 7.53
C PHE A 112 -18.16 10.35 7.90
N CYS A 113 -19.21 10.12 8.68
CA CYS A 113 -19.55 8.77 9.16
C CYS A 113 -19.85 7.81 8.01
N ARG A 114 -20.62 8.25 6.99
CA ARG A 114 -20.93 7.43 5.81
C ARG A 114 -19.66 7.06 5.04
N SER A 115 -18.78 8.03 4.81
CA SER A 115 -17.52 7.82 4.10
C SER A 115 -16.58 6.90 4.88
N PHE A 116 -16.49 7.10 6.20
CA PHE A 116 -15.68 6.28 7.09
C PHE A 116 -16.15 4.83 7.09
N ILE A 117 -17.45 4.58 7.26
CA ILE A 117 -18.02 3.23 7.21
C ILE A 117 -17.85 2.61 5.82
N LYS A 118 -18.02 3.39 4.75
CA LYS A 118 -17.83 2.90 3.38
C LYS A 118 -16.41 2.36 3.16
N VAL A 119 -15.39 3.06 3.68
CA VAL A 119 -13.97 2.73 3.52
C VAL A 119 -13.49 1.69 4.54
N TYR A 120 -13.72 1.89 5.83
CA TYR A 120 -13.19 1.05 6.92
C TYR A 120 -14.14 -0.04 7.39
N LYS A 121 -15.38 -0.08 6.87
CA LYS A 121 -16.41 -1.08 7.22
C LYS A 121 -16.82 -1.13 8.70
N ILE A 122 -16.37 -0.17 9.51
CA ILE A 122 -16.74 -0.01 10.91
C ILE A 122 -17.06 1.46 11.21
N SER A 123 -17.84 1.74 12.26
CA SER A 123 -18.20 3.11 12.63
C SER A 123 -17.04 3.84 13.32
N PRO A 124 -16.97 5.18 13.26
CA PRO A 124 -15.93 5.96 13.96
C PRO A 124 -15.88 5.71 15.48
N SER A 125 -17.05 5.57 16.13
CA SER A 125 -17.12 5.23 17.56
C SER A 125 -16.52 3.85 17.83
N LYS A 126 -16.89 2.84 17.04
CA LYS A 126 -16.33 1.49 17.16
C LYS A 126 -14.83 1.46 16.84
N TYR A 127 -14.37 2.27 15.89
CA TYR A 127 -12.96 2.45 15.56
C TYR A 127 -12.18 3.08 16.73
N ARG A 128 -12.78 4.02 17.48
CA ARG A 128 -12.20 4.53 18.73
C ARG A 128 -12.19 3.48 19.83
N GLU A 129 -13.27 2.75 20.02
CA GLU A 129 -13.36 1.69 21.05
C GLU A 129 -12.38 0.54 20.77
N SER A 130 -12.03 0.30 19.50
CA SER A 130 -10.94 -0.61 19.13
C SER A 130 -9.54 -0.15 19.59
N GLN A 131 -9.43 0.98 20.30
CA GLN A 131 -8.25 1.30 21.12
C GLN A 131 -7.89 0.20 22.13
N ASN A 132 -8.88 -0.59 22.61
CA ASN A 132 -8.62 -1.77 23.44
C ASN A 132 -8.37 -3.07 22.65
N VAL A 133 -8.45 -3.02 21.32
CA VAL A 133 -8.16 -4.15 20.42
C VAL A 133 -7.40 -3.59 19.22
N HIS A 134 -6.17 -3.15 19.47
CA HIS A 134 -5.11 -2.85 18.49
C HIS A 134 -5.55 -2.25 17.14
N GLN A 135 -5.14 -1.00 16.92
CA GLN A 135 -4.69 -0.46 15.63
C GLN A 135 -4.95 -1.35 14.39
N HIS A 136 -5.76 -0.82 13.48
CA HIS A 136 -6.13 -1.36 12.15
C HIS A 136 -7.39 -2.22 12.11
N SER A 137 -8.51 -1.54 11.83
CA SER A 137 -9.58 -2.00 10.93
C SER A 137 -9.11 -3.15 10.04
N ALA A 138 -9.63 -4.35 10.32
CA ALA A 138 -9.64 -5.53 9.46
C ALA A 138 -8.91 -5.32 8.13
N THR A 139 -7.61 -5.60 8.12
CA THR A 139 -6.90 -5.73 6.85
C THR A 139 -7.65 -6.80 6.07
N CYS A 140 -8.28 -6.44 4.95
CA CYS A 140 -8.73 -7.45 4.01
C CYS A 140 -7.46 -8.07 3.45
N TRP A 141 -6.97 -9.15 4.09
CA TRP A 141 -5.78 -9.84 3.64
C TRP A 141 -5.96 -10.21 2.16
N LYS A 142 -5.12 -9.62 1.32
CA LYS A 142 -5.11 -9.76 -0.13
C LYS A 142 -3.67 -9.86 -0.59
N ILE A 143 -3.40 -10.83 -1.46
CA ILE A 143 -2.14 -10.95 -2.20
C ILE A 143 -2.39 -10.42 -3.62
N PRO A 144 -1.44 -9.70 -4.22
CA PRO A 144 -0.19 -9.23 -3.60
C PRO A 144 -0.42 -8.13 -2.56
N ILE A 145 0.31 -8.18 -1.43
CA ILE A 145 0.37 -7.06 -0.49
C ILE A 145 1.21 -5.94 -1.11
N ASN A 146 0.74 -4.70 -0.99
CA ASN A 146 1.50 -3.52 -1.40
C ASN A 146 2.34 -2.98 -0.22
N MET A 147 3.17 -1.97 -0.50
CA MET A 147 4.08 -1.37 0.49
C MET A 147 3.37 -0.78 1.73
N PHE A 148 2.11 -0.36 1.62
CA PHE A 148 1.33 0.13 2.75
C PHE A 148 0.91 -1.02 3.68
N GLU A 149 0.33 -2.10 3.15
CA GLU A 149 -0.02 -3.24 4.00
C GLU A 149 1.22 -3.92 4.59
N ALA A 150 2.34 -3.92 3.88
CA ALA A 150 3.64 -4.36 4.37
C ALA A 150 4.10 -3.62 5.63
N LYS A 151 4.00 -2.29 5.63
CA LYS A 151 4.36 -1.46 6.79
C LYS A 151 3.45 -1.71 7.98
N ILE A 152 2.15 -1.93 7.74
CA ILE A 152 1.20 -2.31 8.79
C ILE A 152 1.59 -3.66 9.39
N LEU A 153 1.86 -4.65 8.53
CA LEU A 153 2.30 -5.97 8.94
C LEU A 153 3.58 -5.93 9.77
N LEU A 154 4.55 -5.13 9.36
CA LEU A 154 5.80 -4.92 10.10
C LEU A 154 5.53 -4.28 11.48
N ASN A 155 4.68 -3.26 11.54
CA ASN A 155 4.30 -2.63 12.82
C ASN A 155 3.59 -3.61 13.76
N HIS A 156 2.65 -4.41 13.26
CA HIS A 156 2.02 -5.46 14.07
C HIS A 156 3.04 -6.50 14.54
N ALA A 157 3.97 -6.92 13.68
CA ALA A 157 5.04 -7.84 14.06
C ALA A 157 5.96 -7.25 15.13
N MET A 158 6.22 -5.93 15.11
CA MET A 158 6.96 -5.23 16.16
C MET A 158 6.22 -5.20 17.51
N GLN A 159 4.89 -5.17 17.49
CA GLN A 159 4.06 -5.18 18.71
C GLN A 159 3.79 -6.60 19.25
N HIS A 160 4.03 -7.62 18.42
CA HIS A 160 3.60 -8.99 18.70
C HIS A 160 4.69 -10.00 18.33
N GLN A 161 5.45 -10.46 19.34
CA GLN A 161 6.51 -11.45 19.14
C GLN A 161 6.05 -12.73 18.43
N TRP A 162 4.81 -13.18 18.68
CA TRP A 162 4.24 -14.35 18.01
C TRP A 162 4.05 -14.14 16.51
N LEU A 163 3.73 -12.92 16.07
CA LEU A 163 3.55 -12.57 14.67
C LEU A 163 4.89 -12.40 13.98
N GLN A 164 5.88 -11.81 14.66
CA GLN A 164 7.26 -11.76 14.17
C GLN A 164 7.77 -13.18 13.88
N ARG A 165 7.70 -14.10 14.86
CA ARG A 165 8.16 -15.48 14.65
C ARG A 165 7.37 -16.21 13.56
N LEU A 166 6.07 -15.90 13.41
CA LEU A 166 5.25 -16.45 12.32
C LEU A 166 5.72 -15.94 10.94
N LEU A 167 6.14 -14.68 10.84
CA LEU A 167 6.74 -14.12 9.62
C LEU A 167 8.10 -14.74 9.33
N ASP A 168 8.96 -14.86 10.34
CA ASP A 168 10.27 -15.50 10.21
C ASP A 168 10.10 -16.93 9.67
N TYR A 169 9.15 -17.69 10.23
CA TYR A 169 8.79 -19.02 9.73
C TYR A 169 8.24 -19.01 8.30
N ALA A 170 7.34 -18.08 7.98
CA ALA A 170 6.72 -18.01 6.65
C ALA A 170 7.75 -17.71 5.55
N LEU A 171 8.79 -16.95 5.89
CA LEU A 171 9.82 -16.43 4.97
C LEU A 171 11.14 -17.19 5.03
N ALA A 172 11.32 -18.12 5.96
CA ALA A 172 12.53 -18.93 6.07
C ALA A 172 12.80 -19.71 4.77
N GLU A 173 14.05 -19.66 4.30
CA GLU A 173 14.52 -20.46 3.17
C GLU A 173 14.73 -21.91 3.64
N ASN A 174 14.45 -22.88 2.75
CA ASN A 174 14.64 -24.33 2.97
C ASN A 174 13.71 -25.05 3.99
N PHE A 175 12.59 -24.46 4.39
CA PHE A 175 11.53 -25.26 5.06
C PHE A 175 10.74 -26.05 4.01
N HIS A 176 11.21 -27.26 3.71
CA HIS A 176 10.59 -28.18 2.75
C HIS A 176 9.28 -28.82 3.22
N HIS A 177 8.82 -28.52 4.44
CA HIS A 177 7.55 -29.04 4.97
C HIS A 177 6.54 -27.92 5.23
N VAL A 178 5.33 -28.11 4.73
CA VAL A 178 4.14 -27.47 5.30
C VAL A 178 3.93 -28.13 6.65
N GLU A 179 4.46 -27.53 7.70
CA GLU A 179 4.17 -28.03 9.04
C GLU A 179 2.67 -27.90 9.29
N SER A 180 2.11 -28.97 9.83
CA SER A 180 0.73 -28.97 10.29
C SER A 180 0.52 -27.83 11.29
N MET A 181 -0.68 -27.24 11.33
CA MET A 181 -1.03 -26.19 12.30
C MET A 181 -0.56 -26.47 13.75
N PRO A 182 -0.60 -27.71 14.27
CA PRO A 182 -0.01 -28.08 15.56
C PRO A 182 1.50 -27.84 15.68
N GLN A 183 2.29 -28.18 14.66
CA GLN A 183 3.74 -28.02 14.67
C GLN A 183 4.12 -26.53 14.59
N LEU A 184 3.44 -25.76 13.74
CA LEU A 184 3.59 -24.30 13.68
C LEU A 184 3.31 -23.65 15.04
N ALA A 185 2.23 -24.06 15.71
CA ALA A 185 1.88 -23.52 17.01
C ALA A 185 2.93 -23.88 18.09
N LYS A 186 3.46 -25.12 18.03
CA LYS A 186 4.55 -25.58 18.90
C LYS A 186 5.83 -24.76 18.72
N LEU A 187 6.22 -24.47 17.47
CA LEU A 187 7.37 -23.61 17.15
C LEU A 187 7.22 -22.18 17.70
N LEU A 188 5.98 -21.69 17.74
CA LEU A 188 5.63 -20.38 18.29
C LEU A 188 5.39 -20.39 19.81
N ASN A 189 5.54 -21.55 20.48
CA ASN A 189 5.24 -21.77 21.90
C ASN A 189 3.82 -21.32 22.30
N ILE A 190 2.82 -21.57 21.44
CA ILE A 190 1.41 -21.26 21.69
C ILE A 190 0.52 -22.41 21.20
N THR A 191 -0.74 -22.46 21.67
CA THR A 191 -1.69 -23.46 21.17
C THR A 191 -2.24 -23.08 19.79
N PRO A 192 -2.63 -24.06 18.94
CA PRO A 192 -3.21 -23.78 17.62
C PRO A 192 -4.43 -22.86 17.68
N SER A 193 -5.30 -23.07 18.68
CA SER A 193 -6.48 -22.22 18.91
C SER A 193 -6.11 -20.79 19.27
N THR A 194 -5.04 -20.60 20.07
CA THR A 194 -4.54 -19.27 20.43
C THR A 194 -3.95 -18.56 19.23
N LEU A 195 -3.13 -19.25 18.42
CA LEU A 195 -2.58 -18.70 17.18
C LEU A 195 -3.69 -18.28 16.21
N ASN A 196 -4.66 -19.16 15.98
CA ASN A 196 -5.78 -18.88 15.09
C ASN A 196 -6.61 -17.69 15.60
N ARG A 197 -6.90 -17.61 16.90
CA ARG A 197 -7.62 -16.48 17.49
C ARG A 197 -6.85 -15.18 17.34
N LYS A 198 -5.57 -15.14 17.76
CA LYS A 198 -4.71 -13.96 17.69
C LYS A 198 -4.54 -13.46 16.25
N LEU A 199 -4.33 -14.39 15.30
CA LEU A 199 -4.22 -14.02 13.89
C LEU A 199 -5.55 -13.49 13.36
N LYS A 200 -6.68 -14.17 13.61
CA LYS A 200 -8.01 -13.72 13.17
C LYS A 200 -8.40 -12.34 13.70
N THR A 201 -7.89 -11.96 14.88
CA THR A 201 -8.07 -10.61 15.43
C THR A 201 -7.38 -9.54 14.58
N LEU A 202 -6.20 -9.82 14.02
CA LEU A 202 -5.43 -8.87 13.20
C LEU A 202 -5.73 -8.96 11.70
N TYR A 203 -5.92 -10.19 11.21
CA TYR A 203 -6.12 -10.56 9.81
C TYR A 203 -7.23 -11.61 9.74
N PRO A 204 -8.33 -11.41 9.00
CA PRO A 204 -9.50 -12.31 8.98
C PRO A 204 -9.26 -13.60 8.16
N ILE A 205 -8.14 -14.28 8.39
CA ILE A 205 -7.70 -15.49 7.70
C ILE A 205 -7.07 -16.50 8.66
N THR A 206 -6.85 -17.73 8.18
CA THR A 206 -6.17 -18.77 8.97
C THR A 206 -4.65 -18.63 8.90
N PRO A 207 -3.89 -19.13 9.90
CA PRO A 207 -2.42 -19.09 9.86
C PRO A 207 -1.82 -19.87 8.69
N ALA A 208 -2.40 -21.01 8.32
CA ALA A 208 -1.99 -21.76 7.14
C ALA A 208 -2.15 -20.95 5.85
N ARG A 209 -3.28 -20.23 5.71
CA ARG A 209 -3.49 -19.32 4.57
C ARG A 209 -2.47 -18.18 4.58
N PHE A 210 -2.23 -17.58 5.74
CA PHE A 210 -1.30 -16.45 5.89
C PHE A 210 0.12 -16.84 5.42
N VAL A 211 0.64 -17.98 5.91
CA VAL A 211 1.95 -18.51 5.52
C VAL A 211 2.00 -18.79 4.01
N ARG A 212 1.01 -19.52 3.49
CA ARG A 212 0.93 -19.86 2.06
C ARG A 212 0.93 -18.60 1.18
N ASP A 213 0.11 -17.63 1.55
CA ASP A 213 -0.08 -16.40 0.79
C ASP A 213 1.23 -15.57 0.75
N LEU A 214 1.98 -15.50 1.86
CA LEU A 214 3.33 -14.88 1.87
C LEU A 214 4.36 -15.64 1.02
N ARG A 215 4.36 -16.98 1.10
CA ARG A 215 5.23 -17.82 0.26
C ARG A 215 4.94 -17.66 -1.23
N LEU A 216 3.67 -17.54 -1.60
CA LEU A 216 3.24 -17.26 -2.97
C LEU A 216 3.73 -15.90 -3.46
N GLN A 217 3.68 -14.87 -2.60
CA GLN A 217 4.23 -13.56 -2.95
C GLN A 217 5.74 -13.59 -3.12
N TYR A 218 6.45 -14.35 -2.28
CA TYR A 218 7.88 -14.53 -2.44
C TYR A 218 8.20 -15.24 -3.76
N ALA A 219 7.43 -16.29 -4.10
CA ALA A 219 7.57 -16.96 -5.39
C ALA A 219 7.33 -16.00 -6.58
N SER A 220 6.32 -15.12 -6.50
CA SER A 220 6.08 -14.13 -7.57
C SER A 220 7.23 -13.16 -7.78
N GLU A 221 7.98 -12.84 -6.72
CA GLU A 221 9.19 -12.04 -6.81
C GLU A 221 10.33 -12.82 -7.49
N LEU A 222 10.50 -14.09 -7.12
CA LEU A 222 11.55 -14.95 -7.68
C LEU A 222 11.32 -15.31 -9.15
N LEU A 223 10.07 -15.37 -9.64
CA LEU A 223 9.76 -15.66 -11.04
C LEU A 223 10.31 -14.62 -12.03
N GLY A 224 10.70 -13.42 -11.55
CA GLY A 224 11.40 -12.41 -12.35
C GLY A 224 12.91 -12.69 -12.54
N SER A 225 13.48 -13.57 -11.72
CA SER A 225 14.90 -13.98 -11.76
C SER A 225 15.02 -15.35 -12.43
N SER A 226 15.95 -15.51 -13.36
CA SER A 226 16.10 -16.64 -14.28
C SER A 226 16.34 -18.00 -13.59
N GLY A 227 15.26 -18.63 -13.11
CA GLY A 227 15.24 -19.96 -12.50
C GLY A 227 14.07 -20.82 -13.00
N THR A 228 14.14 -22.13 -12.80
CA THR A 228 13.02 -23.03 -13.13
C THR A 228 11.87 -22.82 -12.13
N ILE A 229 10.64 -23.03 -12.58
CA ILE A 229 9.46 -22.91 -11.70
C ILE A 229 9.57 -23.86 -10.49
N THR A 230 10.17 -25.02 -10.67
CA THR A 230 10.45 -25.97 -9.59
C THR A 230 11.43 -25.40 -8.57
N ALA A 231 12.53 -24.78 -9.02
CA ALA A 231 13.47 -24.12 -8.12
C ALA A 231 12.78 -22.98 -7.35
N VAL A 232 11.98 -22.16 -8.03
CA VAL A 232 11.20 -21.08 -7.38
C VAL A 232 10.24 -21.64 -6.33
N ALA A 233 9.51 -22.71 -6.64
CA ALA A 233 8.61 -23.35 -5.69
C ALA A 233 9.34 -23.83 -4.43
N LEU A 234 10.49 -24.49 -4.60
CA LEU A 234 11.33 -24.98 -3.50
C LEU A 234 11.87 -23.83 -2.66
N THR A 235 12.43 -22.80 -3.28
CA THR A 235 12.94 -21.60 -2.59
C THR A 235 11.84 -20.88 -1.82
N ALA A 236 10.63 -20.84 -2.36
CA ALA A 236 9.46 -20.28 -1.70
C ALA A 236 8.87 -21.18 -0.60
N GLY A 237 9.43 -22.38 -0.35
CA GLY A 237 8.98 -23.29 0.70
C GLY A 237 7.76 -24.13 0.33
N PHE A 238 7.55 -24.41 -0.96
CA PHE A 238 6.59 -25.42 -1.40
C PHE A 238 7.29 -26.78 -1.58
N PHE A 239 6.63 -27.84 -1.11
CA PHE A 239 7.12 -29.21 -1.25
C PHE A 239 6.96 -29.74 -2.69
N ASP A 240 5.79 -29.51 -3.29
CA ASP A 240 5.48 -30.02 -4.63
C ASP A 240 5.08 -28.92 -5.62
N HIS A 241 5.59 -29.07 -6.84
CA HIS A 241 5.36 -28.16 -7.95
C HIS A 241 3.86 -28.05 -8.30
N SER A 242 3.11 -29.15 -8.24
CA SER A 242 1.70 -29.18 -8.64
C SER A 242 0.79 -28.40 -7.69
N HIS A 243 1.02 -28.50 -6.38
CA HIS A 243 0.34 -27.73 -5.35
C HIS A 243 0.71 -26.26 -5.45
N PHE A 244 2.00 -25.95 -5.63
CA PHE A 244 2.46 -24.60 -5.89
C PHE A 244 1.71 -23.96 -7.07
N CYS A 245 1.73 -24.60 -8.25
CA CYS A 245 1.07 -24.08 -9.45
C CYS A 245 -0.44 -23.86 -9.26
N ARG A 246 -1.13 -24.77 -8.57
CA ARG A 246 -2.57 -24.63 -8.26
C ARG A 246 -2.84 -23.46 -7.32
N CYS A 247 -2.07 -23.35 -6.23
CA CYS A 247 -2.19 -22.24 -5.28
C CYS A 247 -1.85 -20.91 -5.93
N PHE A 248 -0.77 -20.86 -6.72
CA PHE A 248 -0.34 -19.66 -7.43
C PHE A 248 -1.40 -19.18 -8.43
N LYS A 249 -1.94 -20.07 -9.27
CA LYS A 249 -3.05 -19.72 -10.18
C LYS A 249 -4.30 -19.25 -9.45
N THR A 250 -4.62 -19.86 -8.32
CA THR A 250 -5.79 -19.46 -7.51
C THR A 250 -5.64 -18.03 -6.98
N VAL A 251 -4.42 -17.63 -6.60
CA VAL A 251 -4.15 -16.34 -5.98
C VAL A 251 -3.86 -15.24 -7.00
N PHE A 252 -3.05 -15.52 -8.02
CA PHE A 252 -2.59 -14.55 -9.02
C PHE A 252 -3.37 -14.61 -10.35
N GLY A 253 -4.32 -15.53 -10.49
CA GLY A 253 -5.15 -15.71 -11.69
C GLY A 253 -4.43 -16.33 -12.89
N THR A 254 -3.10 -16.46 -12.85
CA THR A 254 -2.28 -17.01 -13.93
C THR A 254 -1.31 -18.05 -13.42
N PHE A 255 -0.82 -18.94 -14.31
CA PHE A 255 0.19 -19.92 -13.94
C PHE A 255 1.56 -19.25 -13.76
N PRO A 256 2.44 -19.80 -12.88
CA PRO A 256 3.79 -19.30 -12.70
C PRO A 256 4.58 -19.16 -14.02
N SER A 257 4.41 -20.10 -14.95
CA SER A 257 5.06 -20.11 -16.27
C SER A 257 4.69 -18.93 -17.16
N SER A 258 3.51 -18.35 -16.94
CA SER A 258 2.98 -17.23 -17.73
C SER A 258 2.93 -15.93 -16.92
N PHE A 259 3.41 -15.96 -15.67
CA PHE A 259 3.41 -14.81 -14.79
C PHE A 259 4.47 -13.80 -15.25
N LYS A 260 4.04 -12.58 -15.56
CA LYS A 260 4.94 -11.46 -15.82
C LYS A 260 4.83 -10.48 -14.67
N GLN A 261 5.96 -10.20 -14.03
CA GLN A 261 6.02 -9.20 -12.96
C GLN A 261 5.75 -7.83 -13.59
N THR A 262 4.57 -7.27 -13.31
CA THR A 262 4.04 -6.08 -14.00
C THR A 262 3.97 -4.84 -13.12
N ASN A 263 4.12 -4.97 -11.80
CA ASN A 263 3.89 -3.88 -10.86
C ASN A 263 5.16 -3.47 -10.08
N LYS A 264 5.44 -2.16 -10.08
CA LYS A 264 6.40 -1.50 -9.17
C LYS A 264 5.84 -1.25 -7.76
N ASP A 265 4.55 -1.46 -7.55
CA ASP A 265 3.84 -1.15 -6.29
C ASP A 265 3.60 -2.40 -5.41
N GLU A 266 3.94 -3.60 -5.89
CA GLU A 266 3.94 -4.82 -5.08
C GLU A 266 5.09 -4.77 -4.08
N MET A 267 4.83 -5.18 -2.83
CA MET A 267 5.91 -5.26 -1.85
C MET A 267 6.85 -6.42 -2.23
N PRO A 268 8.16 -6.18 -2.42
CA PRO A 268 9.12 -7.25 -2.50
C PRO A 268 9.24 -7.92 -1.12
N VAL A 269 9.10 -9.24 -1.07
CA VAL A 269 9.26 -10.02 0.16
C VAL A 269 10.72 -9.97 0.64
N SER A 270 11.69 -9.81 -0.27
CA SER A 270 13.08 -9.52 0.10
C SER A 270 13.22 -8.30 1.02
N TRP A 271 12.47 -7.22 0.79
CA TRP A 271 12.45 -6.04 1.68
C TRP A 271 11.92 -6.38 3.07
N LEU A 272 10.88 -7.21 3.16
CA LEU A 272 10.33 -7.64 4.45
C LEU A 272 11.33 -8.54 5.20
N LYS A 273 12.02 -9.44 4.49
CA LYS A 273 13.10 -10.27 5.06
C LYS A 273 14.20 -9.39 5.65
N GLU A 274 14.73 -8.45 4.88
CA GLU A 274 15.80 -7.53 5.30
C GLU A 274 15.42 -6.80 6.60
N LYS A 275 14.20 -6.26 6.66
CA LYS A 275 13.71 -5.50 7.81
C LYS A 275 13.42 -6.36 9.04
N LEU A 276 13.14 -7.64 8.86
CA LEU A 276 13.04 -8.61 9.96
C LEU A 276 14.43 -9.03 10.46
N THR A 277 15.42 -9.20 9.56
CA THR A 277 16.79 -9.60 9.89
C THR A 277 17.63 -8.49 10.52
N ASP A 278 17.38 -7.21 10.20
CA ASP A 278 18.03 -6.04 10.82
C ASP A 278 17.85 -5.98 12.35
N LYS A 279 16.97 -6.82 12.92
CA LYS A 279 16.77 -7.00 14.37
C LYS A 279 17.73 -7.99 15.03
N ILE A 280 18.55 -8.72 14.27
CA ILE A 280 19.51 -9.69 14.84
C ILE A 280 20.84 -9.01 15.22
N VAL A 281 21.07 -7.76 14.79
CA VAL A 281 22.35 -7.02 14.99
C VAL A 281 22.19 -5.80 15.92
N LYS A 282 21.07 -5.67 16.66
CA LYS A 282 20.90 -4.68 17.73
C LYS A 282 20.25 -5.31 18.95
#